data_AF-W1XLF4-F1
#
_entry.id   AF-W1XLF4-F1
#
_cell.length_a   1.000
_cell.length_b   1.000
_cell.length_c   1.000
_cell.angle_alpha   90.00
_cell.angle_beta   90.00
_cell.angle_gamma   90.00
#
_symmetry.space_group_name_H-M   'P 1'
#
loop_
_entity.id
_entity.type
_entity.pdbx_description
1 polymer ?
#
loop_
_entity_poly.entity_id
_entity_poly.type
_entity_poly.pdbx_seq_one_letter_code
_entity_poly.pdbx_strand_id
1 'polypeptide(L)' 'AALQVNGVSIAVLGNGLNPILPRRHARLAASLLEHGGALVSEFPLDVPPLAYNFPRRNRIISGLSKG' A
#
# COMPACT_ATOMS: atom_id res chain seq x y z
N ALA A 1 -9.35 -8.24 8.17
CA ALA A 1 -10.13 -7.38 9.07
C ALA A 1 -10.96 -6.37 8.28
N ALA A 2 -10.42 -5.23 7.85
CA ALA A 2 -11.21 -4.16 7.19
C ALA A 2 -12.06 -4.65 6.01
N LEU A 3 -11.47 -5.33 5.02
CA LEU A 3 -12.21 -5.86 3.87
C LEU A 3 -13.28 -6.89 4.25
N GLN A 4 -13.06 -7.67 5.32
CA GLN A 4 -14.02 -8.68 5.77
C GLN A 4 -15.28 -8.07 6.39
N VAL A 5 -15.22 -6.80 6.78
CA VAL A 5 -16.36 -6.04 7.35
C VAL A 5 -16.81 -4.92 6.41
N ASN A 6 -16.49 -5.02 5.11
CA ASN A 6 -16.78 -4.00 4.08
C ASN A 6 -16.23 -2.60 4.41
N GLY A 7 -15.15 -2.53 5.20
CA GLY A 7 -14.44 -1.30 5.48
C GLY A 7 -13.48 -0.92 4.34
N VAL A 8 -13.24 0.39 4.20
CA VAL A 8 -12.27 0.95 3.25
C VAL A 8 -10.88 0.91 3.86
N SER A 9 -9.86 0.61 3.05
CA SER A 9 -8.46 0.58 3.48
C SER A 9 -7.54 1.24 2.46
N ILE A 10 -6.43 1.80 2.93
CA ILE A 10 -5.40 2.40 2.08
C ILE A 10 -4.09 1.63 2.31
N ALA A 11 -3.51 1.10 1.24
CA ALA A 11 -2.18 0.49 1.30
C ALA A 11 -1.12 1.48 0.83
N VAL A 12 -0.09 1.66 1.65
CA VAL A 12 1.04 2.53 1.31
C VAL A 12 2.24 1.65 0.97
N LEU A 13 2.87 1.84 -0.20
CA LEU A 13 3.91 0.96 -0.73
C LEU A 13 5.32 1.49 -0.45
N GLY A 14 6.27 0.58 -0.20
CA GLY A 14 7.70 0.88 -0.05
C GLY A 14 8.48 0.91 -1.38
N ASN A 15 7.76 0.97 -2.49
CA ASN A 15 8.26 0.83 -3.85
C ASN A 15 7.29 1.51 -4.82
N GLY A 16 7.62 1.59 -6.10
CA GLY A 16 6.75 2.18 -7.12
C GLY A 16 5.44 1.41 -7.34
N LEU A 17 4.49 2.00 -8.06
CA LEU A 17 3.16 1.42 -8.30
C LEU A 17 3.13 0.28 -9.34
N ASN A 18 4.12 0.19 -10.24
CA ASN A 18 4.07 -0.79 -11.33
C ASN A 18 4.23 -2.24 -10.84
N PRO A 19 5.18 -2.58 -9.94
CA PRO A 19 5.19 -3.90 -9.34
C PRO A 19 4.51 -3.91 -7.97
N ILE A 20 3.39 -4.62 -7.84
CA ILE A 20 2.83 -4.95 -6.52
C ILE A 20 3.69 -6.03 -5.86
N LEU A 21 4.45 -5.64 -4.83
CA LEU A 21 5.41 -6.51 -4.16
C LEU A 21 5.14 -6.61 -2.65
N PRO A 22 5.29 -7.81 -2.07
CA PRO A 22 5.56 -9.09 -2.74
C PRO A 22 4.38 -9.55 -3.61
N ARG A 23 4.66 -10.30 -4.69
CA ARG A 23 3.65 -10.70 -5.72
C ARG A 23 2.41 -11.37 -5.14
N ARG A 24 2.56 -12.10 -4.02
CA ARG A 24 1.43 -12.73 -3.30
C ARG A 24 0.35 -11.74 -2.84
N HIS A 25 0.67 -10.45 -2.73
CA HIS A 25 -0.29 -9.40 -2.34
C HIS A 25 -1.05 -8.81 -3.54
N ALA A 26 -0.82 -9.26 -4.78
CA ALA A 26 -1.52 -8.73 -5.96
C ALA A 26 -3.05 -8.85 -5.84
N ARG A 27 -3.56 -10.01 -5.38
CA ARG A 27 -5.00 -10.19 -5.14
C ARG A 27 -5.53 -9.26 -4.04
N LEU A 28 -4.78 -9.11 -2.95
CA LEU A 28 -5.17 -8.22 -1.87
C LEU A 28 -5.24 -6.75 -2.33
N ALA A 29 -4.28 -6.31 -3.15
CA ALA A 29 -4.28 -4.98 -3.73
C ALA A 29 -5.48 -4.75 -4.66
N ALA A 30 -5.80 -5.73 -5.50
CA ALA A 30 -7.00 -5.68 -6.34
C ALA A 30 -8.28 -5.60 -5.50
N SER A 31 -8.44 -6.48 -4.51
CA SER A 31 -9.62 -6.45 -3.62
C SER A 31 -9.73 -5.14 -2.85
N LEU A 32 -8.62 -4.54 -2.43
CA LEU A 32 -8.62 -3.24 -1.77
C LEU A 32 -9.17 -2.13 -2.69
N LEU A 33 -8.77 -2.12 -3.96
CA LEU A 33 -9.27 -1.16 -4.95
C LEU A 33 -10.76 -1.40 -5.28
N GLU A 34 -11.17 -2.65 -5.44
CA GLU A 34 -12.57 -3.03 -5.69
C GLU A 34 -13.51 -2.57 -4.57
N HIS A 35 -13.02 -2.51 -3.32
CA HIS A 35 -13.79 -2.03 -2.16
C HIS A 35 -13.68 -0.52 -1.94
N GLY A 36 -13.23 0.25 -2.94
CA GLY A 36 -13.12 1.71 -2.88
C GLY A 36 -11.92 2.22 -2.07
N GLY A 37 -10.94 1.35 -1.80
CA GLY A 37 -9.67 1.73 -1.19
C GLY A 37 -8.69 2.35 -2.19
N ALA A 38 -7.46 2.59 -1.73
CA ALA A 38 -6.39 3.16 -2.56
C ALA A 38 -5.02 2.51 -2.33
N LEU A 39 -4.18 2.54 -3.37
CA LEU A 39 -2.75 2.30 -3.29
C LEU A 39 -2.00 3.63 -3.37
N VAL A 40 -1.09 3.88 -2.44
CA VAL A 40 -0.31 5.12 -2.36
C VAL A 40 1.17 4.77 -2.36
N SER A 41 1.96 5.49 -3.15
CA SER A 41 3.42 5.41 -3.13
C SER A 41 4.03 6.80 -3.27
N GLU A 42 5.13 7.05 -2.56
CA GLU A 42 5.96 8.26 -2.71
C GLU A 42 7.10 8.06 -3.73
N PHE A 43 7.21 6.89 -4.35
CA PHE A 43 8.30 6.52 -5.23
C PHE A 43 7.89 6.58 -6.71
N PRO A 44 8.83 6.87 -7.63
CA PRO A 44 8.61 6.68 -9.06
C PRO A 44 8.09 5.26 -9.39
N LEU A 45 7.31 5.14 -10.47
CA LEU A 45 6.49 3.95 -10.79
C LEU A 45 7.25 2.62 -10.74
N ASP A 46 8.52 2.59 -11.15
CA ASP A 46 9.30 1.36 -11.31
C ASP A 46 10.34 1.13 -10.21
N VAL A 47 10.34 1.93 -9.14
CA VAL A 47 11.28 1.73 -8.02
C VAL A 47 11.05 0.35 -7.39
N PRO A 48 12.08 -0.49 -7.25
CA PRO A 48 11.95 -1.79 -6.58
C PRO A 48 11.83 -1.63 -5.05
N PRO A 49 11.35 -2.65 -4.34
CA PRO A 49 11.29 -2.64 -2.88
C PRO A 49 12.71 -2.73 -2.32
N LEU A 50 13.14 -1.66 -1.66
CA LEU A 50 14.43 -1.59 -0.97
C LEU A 50 14.19 -1.58 0.54
N ALA A 51 15.01 -2.32 1.29
CA ALA A 51 14.84 -2.50 2.74
C ALA A 51 14.70 -1.16 3.48
N TYR A 52 15.46 -0.15 3.09
CA TYR A 52 15.44 1.17 3.71
C TYR A 52 14.18 1.99 3.36
N ASN A 53 13.41 1.63 2.32
CA ASN A 53 12.15 2.30 2.00
C ASN A 53 11.03 1.91 2.97
N PHE A 54 11.10 0.73 3.61
CA PHE A 54 10.03 0.28 4.51
C PHE A 54 9.91 1.18 5.75
N PRO A 55 11.00 1.49 6.49
CA PRO A 55 10.93 2.48 7.56
C PRO A 55 10.53 3.87 7.07
N ARG A 56 11.05 4.31 5.91
CA ARG A 56 10.73 5.64 5.35
C ARG A 56 9.23 5.80 5.07
N ARG A 57 8.61 4.77 4.48
CA ARG A 57 7.17 4.75 4.16
C ARG A 57 6.30 4.86 5.40
N ASN A 58 6.73 4.34 6.55
CA ASN A 58 5.90 4.30 7.76
C ASN A 58 5.43 5.69 8.22
N ARG A 59 6.22 6.74 7.95
CA ARG A 59 5.82 8.13 8.24
C ARG A 59 4.51 8.52 7.54
N ILE A 60 4.25 7.99 6.34
CA ILE A 60 3.03 8.27 5.57
C ILE A 60 1.85 7.50 6.18
N ILE A 61 2.06 6.25 6.61
CA ILE A 61 1.02 5.47 7.29
C ILE A 61 0.54 6.21 8.55
N SER A 62 1.48 6.63 9.39
CA SER A 62 1.17 7.36 10.61
C SER A 62 0.54 8.72 10.30
N GLY A 63 1.07 9.45 9.32
CA GLY A 63 0.56 10.77 8.94
C GLY A 63 -0.83 10.76 8.29
N LEU A 64 -1.24 9.66 7.64
CA LEU A 64 -2.59 9.48 7.10
C LEU A 64 -3.61 9.04 8.18
N SER A 65 -3.14 8.66 9.36
CA SER A 65 -3.98 8.16 10.46
C SER A 65 -4.26 9.27 11.49
N LYS A 66 -5.30 9.11 12.30
CA LYS A 66 -5.63 10.04 13.40
C LYS A 66 -5.01 9.67 14.76
N GLY A 67 -4.24 8.59 14.83
CA GLY A 67 -3.79 7.98 16.08
C GLY A 67 -4.64 6.79 16.47
#